data_AF-A0A6V8NBM9-F1
#
_entry.id   AF-A0A6V8NBM9-F1
#
_cell.length_a   1.000
_cell.length_b   1.000
_cell.length_c   1.000
_cell.angle_alpha   90.00
_cell.angle_beta   90.00
_cell.angle_gamma   90.00
#
_symmetry.space_group_name_H-M   'P 1'
#
loop_
_entity.id
_entity.type
_entity.pdbx_description
1 polymer ?
#
loop_
_entity_poly.entity_id
_entity_poly.type
_entity_poly.pdbx_seq_one_letter_code
_entity_poly.pdbx_strand_id
1 'polypeptide(L)'
;MTGTASKVEYSGNSNEAGSPCYYCQKQIGAATARVKIRVALFFDGTLNNRTNTGLGEKGINRGASYENALTNVAILELYYRKDPEYDHSLSIYIEGIGTEDDEADSSITAGTGLGSRGILGKVEKAITRVMKEINQLLKNDRDINCLHLDCFGFSRGAAAARSFIHSALLGKQSNLKLKLKSCGHVVHEIKVKFIGLFDTVASYGFNPSNDTRELNLDAIKYAEDVVQLAAAEEHRKHYPLTNISSSPHGKELYLPGAHSDIGGGYVDNEDENEYLIMFILRKNALSVSDKVALIRERDWLLATGWYYKDEIQEDELWNSVKATRKAISNKYHRIPLKMMAKFAANKGLNFSSKLITKYFIPTPLLEIDALINNSPLSSPEDWLNLNSDTIKTVRHDYLHFSARFGCILGCNDPQFTHEDLVFGHRKREVFDG
;
A
#
# COMPACT_ATOMS: atom_id res chain seq x y z
N MET A 1 92.40 38.37 -16.72
CA MET A 1 90.97 38.61 -16.38
C MET A 1 90.59 39.94 -16.99
N THR A 2 89.69 39.92 -17.99
CA THR A 2 88.76 40.99 -18.44
C THR A 2 88.42 40.71 -19.89
N GLY A 3 87.33 39.96 -20.12
CA GLY A 3 86.72 39.78 -21.43
C GLY A 3 85.31 40.37 -21.39
N THR A 4 85.12 41.50 -22.05
CA THR A 4 83.83 42.13 -22.32
C THR A 4 83.14 41.41 -23.47
N ALA A 5 81.95 40.87 -23.24
CA ALA A 5 81.08 40.31 -24.28
C ALA A 5 79.75 41.05 -24.32
N SER A 6 79.44 41.51 -25.52
CA SER A 6 78.32 42.32 -25.99
C SER A 6 76.96 41.61 -25.89
N LYS A 7 75.94 42.36 -25.46
CA LYS A 7 74.51 42.01 -25.56
C LYS A 7 74.05 42.08 -27.02
N VAL A 8 73.42 41.02 -27.50
CA VAL A 8 72.59 41.00 -28.72
C VAL A 8 71.15 40.86 -28.27
N GLU A 9 70.33 41.88 -28.53
CA GLU A 9 68.88 41.84 -28.33
C GLU A 9 68.22 41.15 -29.54
N TYR A 10 67.43 40.11 -29.30
CA TYR A 10 66.51 39.53 -30.28
C TYR A 10 65.09 39.95 -29.91
N SER A 11 64.50 40.76 -30.79
CA SER A 11 63.08 41.10 -30.81
C SER A 11 62.25 39.91 -31.26
N GLY A 12 61.43 39.34 -30.36
CA GLY A 12 60.43 38.32 -30.68
C GLY A 12 59.03 38.87 -30.40
N ASN A 13 58.31 39.25 -31.46
CA ASN A 13 56.87 39.50 -31.42
C ASN A 13 56.14 38.18 -31.11
N SER A 14 55.43 38.09 -29.98
CA SER A 14 54.51 36.99 -29.68
C SER A 14 53.09 37.53 -29.53
N ASN A 15 52.40 37.71 -30.65
CA ASN A 15 50.95 37.88 -30.71
C ASN A 15 50.39 36.87 -31.71
N GLU A 16 50.36 35.61 -31.31
CA GLU A 16 49.46 34.61 -31.87
C GLU A 16 48.78 33.92 -30.70
N ALA A 17 47.55 34.36 -30.39
CA ALA A 17 46.64 33.61 -29.54
C ALA A 17 46.29 32.32 -30.30
N GLY A 18 47.04 31.26 -30.02
CA GLY A 18 46.81 29.94 -30.60
C GLY A 18 45.42 29.44 -30.28
N SER A 19 44.64 29.12 -31.33
CA SER A 19 43.39 28.37 -31.22
C SER A 19 43.62 27.09 -30.39
N PRO A 20 42.71 26.71 -29.49
CA PRO A 20 42.93 25.53 -28.65
C PRO A 20 43.08 24.29 -29.52
N CYS A 21 44.09 23.48 -29.21
CA CYS A 21 44.30 22.16 -29.77
C CYS A 21 43.00 21.33 -29.75
N TYR A 22 42.71 20.60 -30.84
CA TYR A 22 41.54 19.71 -31.01
C TYR A 22 41.35 18.73 -29.84
N TYR A 23 42.42 18.33 -29.14
CA TYR A 23 42.35 17.50 -27.93
C TYR A 23 41.88 18.25 -26.68
N CYS A 24 42.18 19.54 -26.54
CA CYS A 24 41.71 20.36 -25.41
C CYS A 24 40.21 20.71 -25.54
N GLN A 25 39.68 20.78 -26.76
CA GLN A 25 38.23 20.95 -26.99
C GLN A 25 37.42 19.72 -26.57
N LYS A 26 38.00 18.51 -26.58
CA LYS A 26 37.35 17.28 -26.11
C LYS A 26 37.26 17.15 -24.58
N GLN A 27 37.96 17.99 -23.81
CA GLN A 27 37.93 17.97 -22.34
C GLN A 27 37.05 19.06 -21.72
N ILE A 28 36.49 19.96 -22.54
CA ILE A 28 35.33 20.76 -22.13
C ILE A 28 34.12 19.90 -22.47
N GLY A 29 33.84 18.90 -21.62
CA GLY A 29 32.66 18.06 -21.77
C GLY A 29 31.44 18.97 -21.89
N ALA A 30 30.80 18.96 -23.06
CA ALA A 30 29.48 19.54 -23.21
C ALA A 30 28.63 18.98 -22.07
N ALA A 31 28.08 19.85 -21.22
CA ALA A 31 27.27 19.43 -20.10
C ALA A 31 26.18 18.50 -20.66
N THR A 32 26.28 17.20 -20.36
CA THR A 32 25.27 16.21 -20.68
C THR A 32 23.97 16.75 -20.15
N ALA A 33 22.98 16.97 -21.04
CA ALA A 33 21.69 17.52 -20.65
C ALA A 33 21.09 16.62 -19.57
N ARG A 34 21.09 17.10 -18.32
CA ARG A 34 20.66 16.29 -17.19
C ARG A 34 19.15 16.31 -17.10
N VAL A 35 18.56 15.14 -16.84
CA VAL A 35 17.11 14.99 -16.75
C VAL A 35 16.65 14.81 -15.31
N LYS A 36 15.44 15.30 -15.02
CA LYS A 36 14.68 15.00 -13.81
C LYS A 36 13.66 13.91 -14.12
N ILE A 37 13.68 12.84 -13.35
CA ILE A 37 12.77 11.70 -13.52
C ILE A 37 11.98 11.51 -12.23
N ARG A 38 10.66 11.42 -12.34
CA ARG A 38 9.76 11.00 -11.25
C ARG A 38 9.17 9.63 -11.56
N VAL A 39 9.25 8.70 -10.63
CA VAL A 39 8.71 7.34 -10.77
C VAL A 39 7.75 7.06 -9.63
N ALA A 40 6.47 6.90 -9.96
CA ALA A 40 5.44 6.50 -9.01
C ALA A 40 5.18 4.99 -9.15
N LEU A 41 5.40 4.25 -8.07
CA LEU A 41 5.16 2.81 -7.99
C LEU A 41 3.88 2.52 -7.21
N PHE A 42 3.10 1.55 -7.68
CA PHE A 42 1.79 1.21 -7.14
C PHE A 42 1.72 -0.30 -6.90
N PHE A 43 1.87 -0.73 -5.65
CA PHE A 43 1.91 -2.14 -5.24
C PHE A 43 0.54 -2.60 -4.71
N ASP A 44 -0.13 -3.47 -5.46
CA ASP A 44 -1.49 -3.87 -5.12
C ASP A 44 -1.57 -4.88 -3.95
N GLY A 45 -2.77 -5.02 -3.37
CA GLY A 45 -3.05 -5.91 -2.26
C GLY A 45 -3.01 -7.39 -2.63
N THR A 46 -2.85 -8.25 -1.63
CA THR A 46 -2.87 -9.72 -1.79
C THR A 46 -4.09 -10.18 -2.60
N LEU A 47 -3.90 -11.05 -3.59
CA LEU A 47 -4.96 -11.52 -4.50
C LEU A 47 -5.70 -10.42 -5.26
N ASN A 48 -5.12 -9.23 -5.42
CA ASN A 48 -5.65 -8.18 -6.29
C ASN A 48 -4.77 -8.04 -7.52
N ASN A 49 -5.37 -8.17 -8.70
CA ASN A 49 -4.70 -7.92 -9.96
C ASN A 49 -5.67 -7.25 -10.93
N ARG A 50 -5.42 -5.97 -11.22
CA ARG A 50 -6.16 -5.18 -12.21
C ARG A 50 -6.27 -5.86 -13.57
N THR A 51 -5.22 -6.53 -14.02
CA THR A 51 -5.19 -7.20 -15.32
C THR A 51 -6.19 -8.36 -15.34
N ASN A 52 -6.34 -9.06 -14.22
CA ASN A 52 -7.23 -10.22 -14.07
C ASN A 52 -8.67 -9.79 -13.76
N THR A 53 -8.87 -8.66 -13.06
CA THR A 53 -10.18 -8.15 -12.65
C THR A 53 -11.16 -8.06 -13.83
N GLY A 54 -12.30 -8.75 -13.72
CA GLY A 54 -13.35 -8.73 -14.73
C GLY A 54 -13.09 -9.65 -15.94
N LEU A 55 -11.99 -10.40 -15.95
CA LEU A 55 -11.70 -11.45 -16.93
C LEU A 55 -12.17 -12.85 -16.47
N GLY A 56 -12.94 -12.95 -15.39
CA GLY A 56 -13.46 -14.21 -14.89
C GLY A 56 -14.39 -14.90 -15.91
N GLU A 57 -14.12 -16.17 -16.21
CA GLU A 57 -14.96 -16.99 -17.08
C GLU A 57 -15.91 -17.88 -16.26
N LYS A 58 -17.18 -17.96 -16.67
CA LYS A 58 -18.17 -18.81 -15.98
C LYS A 58 -17.71 -20.27 -15.98
N GLY A 59 -17.57 -20.84 -14.79
CA GLY A 59 -17.20 -22.25 -14.59
C GLY A 59 -15.69 -22.51 -14.50
N ILE A 60 -14.84 -21.47 -14.58
CA ILE A 60 -13.40 -21.60 -14.39
C ILE A 60 -12.99 -20.79 -13.16
N ASN A 61 -12.63 -21.48 -12.07
CA ASN A 61 -12.06 -20.82 -10.89
C ASN A 61 -10.57 -20.55 -11.11
N ARG A 62 -10.23 -19.29 -11.41
CA ARG A 62 -8.84 -18.83 -11.57
C ARG A 62 -8.28 -18.13 -10.33
N GLY A 63 -9.10 -17.98 -9.29
CA GLY A 63 -8.75 -17.31 -8.04
C GLY A 63 -9.44 -15.95 -7.84
N ALA A 64 -9.30 -15.42 -6.64
CA ALA A 64 -9.99 -14.20 -6.19
C ALA A 64 -9.63 -12.96 -7.01
N SER A 65 -8.44 -12.89 -7.63
CA SER A 65 -8.03 -11.74 -8.43
C SER A 65 -8.92 -11.46 -9.64
N TYR A 66 -9.65 -12.46 -10.12
CA TYR A 66 -10.60 -12.35 -11.23
C TYR A 66 -11.99 -11.88 -10.79
N GLU A 67 -12.32 -12.07 -9.52
CA GLU A 67 -13.64 -11.80 -8.94
C GLU A 67 -13.67 -10.46 -8.20
N ASN A 68 -12.54 -10.04 -7.62
CA ASN A 68 -12.42 -8.79 -6.87
C ASN A 68 -12.64 -7.54 -7.75
N ALA A 69 -13.15 -6.48 -7.13
CA ALA A 69 -13.14 -5.15 -7.73
C ALA A 69 -11.74 -4.51 -7.69
N LEU A 70 -11.59 -3.34 -8.34
CA LEU A 70 -10.32 -2.61 -8.28
C LEU A 70 -10.05 -2.05 -6.88
N THR A 71 -8.79 -2.15 -6.45
CA THR A 71 -8.30 -1.50 -5.23
C THR A 71 -8.05 -0.01 -5.44
N ASN A 72 -7.92 0.73 -4.34
CA ASN A 72 -7.52 2.13 -4.35
C ASN A 72 -6.13 2.34 -4.94
N VAL A 73 -5.21 1.38 -4.83
CA VAL A 73 -3.89 1.44 -5.48
C VAL A 73 -4.02 1.37 -7.00
N ALA A 74 -4.79 0.40 -7.51
CA ALA A 74 -5.03 0.26 -8.95
C ALA A 74 -5.75 1.49 -9.52
N ILE A 75 -6.73 2.03 -8.77
CA ILE A 75 -7.46 3.24 -9.15
C ILE A 75 -6.53 4.46 -9.17
N LEU A 76 -5.71 4.69 -8.14
CA LEU A 76 -4.78 5.82 -8.13
C LEU A 76 -3.84 5.79 -9.34
N GLU A 77 -3.31 4.62 -9.70
CA GLU A 77 -2.41 4.49 -10.86
C GLU A 77 -3.12 4.81 -12.19
N LEU A 78 -4.32 4.26 -12.41
CA LEU A 78 -5.10 4.52 -13.64
C LEU A 78 -5.40 6.00 -13.88
N TYR A 79 -5.51 6.76 -12.79
CA TYR A 79 -5.81 8.18 -12.84
C TYR A 79 -4.58 9.07 -12.64
N TYR A 80 -3.40 8.49 -12.41
CA TYR A 80 -2.14 9.23 -12.31
C TYR A 80 -1.84 9.98 -13.62
N ARG A 81 -1.27 11.17 -13.49
CA ARG A 81 -0.90 12.05 -14.60
C ARG A 81 0.54 12.51 -14.43
N LYS A 82 1.20 12.67 -15.57
CA LYS A 82 2.59 13.12 -15.63
C LYS A 82 2.73 14.46 -14.92
N ASP A 83 3.80 14.58 -14.15
CA ASP A 83 4.19 15.80 -13.49
C ASP A 83 4.92 16.70 -14.50
N PRO A 84 4.38 17.89 -14.83
CA PRO A 84 4.99 18.80 -15.80
C PRO A 84 6.31 19.41 -15.32
N GLU A 85 6.65 19.32 -14.02
CA GLU A 85 7.92 19.84 -13.49
C GLU A 85 9.13 18.92 -13.76
N TYR A 86 8.87 17.71 -14.27
CA TYR A 86 9.88 16.70 -14.57
C TYR A 86 9.94 16.46 -16.07
N ASP A 87 11.16 16.27 -16.59
CA ASP A 87 11.36 15.89 -17.99
C ASP A 87 10.62 14.59 -18.30
N HIS A 88 10.62 13.67 -17.33
CA HIS A 88 9.98 12.38 -17.44
C HIS A 88 9.25 11.96 -16.15
N SER A 89 8.02 11.46 -16.33
CA SER A 89 7.20 10.89 -15.27
C SER A 89 6.75 9.48 -15.67
N LEU A 90 7.02 8.49 -14.82
CA LEU A 90 6.67 7.09 -15.02
C LEU A 90 5.67 6.65 -13.94
N SER A 91 4.69 5.83 -14.33
CA SER A 91 3.87 5.06 -13.39
C SER A 91 4.11 3.57 -13.60
N ILE A 92 4.31 2.83 -12.51
CA ILE A 92 4.57 1.40 -12.54
C ILE A 92 3.64 0.73 -11.55
N TYR A 93 2.68 -0.03 -12.07
CA TYR A 93 1.82 -0.89 -11.27
C TYR A 93 2.44 -2.28 -11.08
N ILE A 94 2.38 -2.80 -9.87
CA ILE A 94 2.82 -4.16 -9.53
C ILE A 94 1.61 -4.84 -8.91
N GLU A 95 1.16 -5.91 -9.55
CA GLU A 95 0.04 -6.71 -9.09
C GLU A 95 0.32 -7.39 -7.74
N GLY A 96 -0.77 -7.76 -7.09
CA GLY A 96 -0.82 -8.24 -5.72
C GLY A 96 -0.05 -9.52 -5.46
N ILE A 97 0.38 -9.68 -4.21
CA ILE A 97 1.00 -10.91 -3.72
C ILE A 97 0.07 -12.10 -4.02
N GLY A 98 0.64 -13.19 -4.53
CA GLY A 98 -0.10 -14.40 -4.90
C GLY A 98 -0.69 -14.39 -6.31
N THR A 99 -0.60 -13.28 -7.06
CA THR A 99 -1.13 -13.17 -8.43
C THR A 99 -0.02 -13.02 -9.46
N GLU A 100 -0.34 -13.23 -10.74
CA GLU A 100 0.45 -12.79 -11.91
C GLU A 100 -0.54 -12.46 -13.03
N ASP A 101 -0.15 -11.61 -13.98
CA ASP A 101 -1.00 -11.20 -15.10
C ASP A 101 -1.40 -12.42 -15.94
N ASP A 102 -2.71 -12.57 -16.19
CA ASP A 102 -3.30 -13.63 -17.01
C ASP A 102 -3.04 -15.06 -16.51
N GLU A 103 -2.61 -15.21 -15.25
CA GLU A 103 -2.29 -16.49 -14.61
C GLU A 103 -3.26 -16.79 -13.47
N ALA A 104 -3.36 -18.07 -13.07
CA ALA A 104 -4.14 -18.46 -11.89
C ALA A 104 -3.45 -18.03 -10.58
N ASP A 105 -4.24 -17.71 -9.56
CA ASP A 105 -3.73 -17.28 -8.25
C ASP A 105 -3.04 -18.42 -7.49
N SER A 106 -2.10 -18.04 -6.62
CA SER A 106 -1.39 -18.94 -5.70
C SER A 106 -1.82 -18.68 -4.26
N SER A 107 -2.75 -19.48 -3.74
CA SER A 107 -3.26 -19.35 -2.37
C SER A 107 -2.17 -19.51 -1.30
N ILE A 108 -1.19 -20.40 -1.52
CA ILE A 108 -0.08 -20.58 -0.58
C ILE A 108 0.83 -19.34 -0.52
N THR A 109 1.10 -18.72 -1.66
CA THR A 109 1.88 -17.48 -1.74
C THR A 109 1.09 -16.31 -1.17
N ALA A 110 -0.21 -16.23 -1.48
CA ALA A 110 -1.11 -15.25 -0.91
C ALA A 110 -1.22 -15.37 0.61
N GLY A 111 -1.13 -16.58 1.17
CA GLY A 111 -1.16 -16.82 2.61
C GLY A 111 0.16 -16.48 3.30
N THR A 112 1.30 -16.85 2.70
CA THR A 112 2.64 -16.77 3.34
C THR A 112 3.47 -15.55 2.93
N GLY A 113 3.16 -14.90 1.81
CA GLY A 113 3.99 -13.83 1.25
C GLY A 113 5.33 -14.30 0.67
N LEU A 114 5.58 -15.61 0.59
CA LEU A 114 6.84 -16.21 0.13
C LEU A 114 6.86 -16.52 -1.37
N GLY A 115 8.05 -16.71 -1.93
CA GLY A 115 8.25 -17.12 -3.33
C GLY A 115 8.25 -15.97 -4.32
N SER A 116 8.32 -16.30 -5.61
CA SER A 116 8.46 -15.32 -6.70
C SER A 116 7.23 -14.41 -6.87
N ARG A 117 6.04 -14.87 -6.47
CA ARG A 117 4.81 -14.05 -6.39
C ARG A 117 4.60 -13.43 -4.99
N GLY A 118 5.57 -13.60 -4.10
CA GLY A 118 5.59 -13.07 -2.73
C GLY A 118 6.10 -11.64 -2.66
N ILE A 119 6.25 -11.11 -1.44
CA ILE A 119 6.64 -9.70 -1.20
C ILE A 119 7.97 -9.36 -1.88
N LEU A 120 9.02 -10.13 -1.61
CA LEU A 120 10.35 -9.89 -2.19
C LEU A 120 10.38 -10.10 -3.71
N GLY A 121 9.57 -11.04 -4.22
CA GLY A 121 9.42 -11.25 -5.66
C GLY A 121 8.77 -10.06 -6.36
N LYS A 122 7.73 -9.47 -5.77
CA LYS A 122 7.12 -8.22 -6.27
C LYS A 122 8.08 -7.03 -6.19
N VAL A 123 8.93 -6.95 -5.16
CA VAL A 123 10.00 -5.95 -5.06
C VAL A 123 11.04 -6.12 -6.18
N GLU A 124 11.46 -7.35 -6.47
CA GLU A 124 12.38 -7.64 -7.57
C GLU A 124 11.77 -7.28 -8.93
N LYS A 125 10.48 -7.63 -9.15
CA LYS A 125 9.71 -7.23 -10.33
C LYS A 125 9.70 -5.70 -10.48
N ALA A 126 9.46 -4.97 -9.39
CA ALA A 126 9.45 -3.51 -9.39
C ALA A 126 10.81 -2.90 -9.78
N ILE A 127 11.91 -3.34 -9.15
CA ILE A 127 13.27 -2.89 -9.50
C ILE A 127 13.57 -3.16 -10.97
N THR A 128 13.21 -4.35 -11.47
CA THR A 128 13.42 -4.73 -12.86
C THR A 128 12.63 -3.83 -13.82
N ARG A 129 11.37 -3.52 -13.49
CA ARG A 129 10.55 -2.60 -14.30
C ARG A 129 11.10 -1.18 -14.30
N VAL A 130 11.48 -0.64 -13.14
CA VAL A 130 12.09 0.71 -13.05
C VAL A 130 13.32 0.79 -13.93
N MET A 131 14.22 -0.19 -13.83
CA MET A 131 15.43 -0.23 -14.65
C MET A 131 15.12 -0.31 -16.14
N LYS A 132 14.17 -1.17 -16.53
CA LYS A 132 13.76 -1.32 -17.93
C LYS A 132 13.22 0.00 -18.50
N GLU A 133 12.29 0.64 -17.80
CA GLU A 133 11.66 1.89 -18.26
C GLU A 133 12.68 3.03 -18.36
N ILE A 134 13.55 3.20 -17.35
CA ILE A 134 14.59 4.26 -17.38
C ILE A 134 15.59 4.01 -18.51
N ASN A 135 16.08 2.79 -18.68
CA ASN A 135 17.04 2.48 -19.76
C ASN A 135 16.42 2.70 -21.15
N GLN A 136 15.15 2.31 -21.34
CA GLN A 136 14.41 2.55 -22.59
C GLN A 136 14.20 4.04 -22.87
N LEU A 137 13.94 4.82 -21.82
CA LEU A 137 13.71 6.26 -21.88
C LEU A 137 14.98 7.05 -22.22
N LEU A 138 16.13 6.62 -21.71
CA LEU A 138 17.39 7.37 -21.85
C LEU A 138 18.25 6.93 -23.04
N LYS A 139 18.09 5.70 -23.56
CA LYS A 139 18.79 5.15 -24.77
C LYS A 139 20.32 5.30 -24.80
N ASN A 140 20.95 5.57 -23.65
CA ASN A 140 22.36 5.91 -23.38
C ASN A 140 22.70 7.40 -23.71
N ASP A 141 23.50 8.04 -22.84
CA ASP A 141 24.02 9.44 -22.92
C ASP A 141 23.25 10.58 -22.22
N ARG A 142 22.43 10.29 -21.21
CA ARG A 142 21.91 11.33 -20.30
C ARG A 142 22.15 11.01 -18.84
N ASP A 143 22.72 11.97 -18.14
CA ASP A 143 22.85 11.95 -16.69
C ASP A 143 21.49 12.28 -16.06
N ILE A 144 21.21 11.64 -14.93
CA ILE A 144 20.00 11.84 -14.15
C ILE A 144 20.34 12.84 -13.05
N ASN A 145 19.84 14.07 -13.18
CA ASN A 145 20.00 15.11 -12.15
C ASN A 145 19.32 14.69 -10.85
N CYS A 146 18.07 14.26 -10.94
CA CYS A 146 17.35 13.67 -9.81
C CYS A 146 16.42 12.55 -10.28
N LEU A 147 16.39 11.49 -9.49
CA LEU A 147 15.42 10.41 -9.57
C LEU A 147 14.56 10.46 -8.31
N HIS A 148 13.34 10.95 -8.46
CA HIS A 148 12.36 10.99 -7.37
C HIS A 148 11.46 9.78 -7.44
N LEU A 149 11.28 9.13 -6.30
CA LEU A 149 10.46 7.94 -6.14
C LEU A 149 9.25 8.28 -5.28
N ASP A 150 8.08 7.84 -5.72
CA ASP A 150 6.87 7.80 -4.93
C ASP A 150 6.37 6.36 -4.88
N CYS A 151 5.81 5.93 -3.76
CA CYS A 151 5.31 4.56 -3.61
C CYS A 151 3.92 4.57 -3.00
N PHE A 152 3.05 3.75 -3.56
CA PHE A 152 1.73 3.45 -3.02
C PHE A 152 1.63 1.96 -2.78
N GLY A 153 0.96 1.56 -1.70
CA GLY A 153 0.68 0.16 -1.50
C GLY A 153 -0.50 -0.12 -0.60
N PHE A 154 -1.13 -1.28 -0.81
CA PHE A 154 -2.22 -1.78 0.02
C PHE A 154 -1.86 -3.15 0.59
N SER A 155 -2.15 -3.42 1.87
CA SER A 155 -1.97 -4.75 2.47
C SER A 155 -0.50 -5.21 2.41
N ARG A 156 -0.23 -6.41 1.90
CA ARG A 156 1.13 -6.89 1.60
C ARG A 156 1.82 -6.12 0.47
N GLY A 157 1.06 -5.49 -0.42
CA GLY A 157 1.59 -4.51 -1.37
C GLY A 157 2.16 -3.28 -0.67
N ALA A 158 1.57 -2.85 0.44
CA ALA A 158 2.15 -1.82 1.29
C ALA A 158 3.47 -2.29 1.92
N ALA A 159 3.54 -3.54 2.40
CA ALA A 159 4.80 -4.12 2.87
C ALA A 159 5.86 -4.20 1.75
N ALA A 160 5.45 -4.57 0.53
CA ALA A 160 6.33 -4.55 -0.66
C ALA A 160 6.80 -3.14 -1.01
N ALA A 161 5.94 -2.13 -0.93
CA ALA A 161 6.30 -0.73 -1.14
C ALA A 161 7.38 -0.27 -0.15
N ARG A 162 7.22 -0.60 1.14
CA ARG A 162 8.22 -0.30 2.20
C ARG A 162 9.55 -1.01 1.93
N SER A 163 9.50 -2.31 1.64
CA SER A 163 10.69 -3.12 1.33
C SER A 163 11.39 -2.70 0.03
N PHE A 164 10.62 -2.20 -0.96
CA PHE A 164 11.16 -1.62 -2.18
C PHE A 164 12.04 -0.40 -1.88
N ILE A 165 11.66 0.46 -0.93
CA ILE A 165 12.51 1.61 -0.54
C ILE A 165 13.87 1.14 -0.05
N HIS A 166 13.90 0.13 0.83
CA HIS A 166 15.16 -0.46 1.27
C HIS A 166 15.98 -0.99 0.08
N SER A 167 15.35 -1.80 -0.77
CA SER A 167 16.02 -2.39 -1.93
C SER A 167 16.58 -1.33 -2.88
N ALA A 168 15.79 -0.30 -3.21
CA ALA A 168 16.14 0.75 -4.14
C ALA A 168 17.27 1.66 -3.64
N LEU A 169 17.33 1.93 -2.33
CA LEU A 169 18.29 2.86 -1.74
C LEU A 169 19.52 2.19 -1.12
N LEU A 170 19.36 1.00 -0.52
CA LEU A 170 20.37 0.36 0.33
C LEU A 170 20.73 -1.07 -0.08
N GLY A 171 19.91 -1.70 -0.94
CA GLY A 171 20.12 -3.09 -1.33
C GLY A 171 21.42 -3.30 -2.12
N LYS A 172 22.26 -4.25 -1.69
CA LYS A 172 23.58 -4.50 -2.32
C LYS A 172 23.49 -4.80 -3.83
N GLN A 173 22.47 -5.55 -4.23
CA GLN A 173 22.25 -5.97 -5.62
C GLN A 173 21.05 -5.30 -6.28
N SER A 174 20.22 -4.59 -5.52
CA SER A 174 18.98 -3.95 -5.96
C SER A 174 19.03 -2.42 -5.97
N ASN A 175 20.09 -1.81 -5.40
CA ASN A 175 20.24 -0.36 -5.35
C ASN A 175 20.19 0.27 -6.75
N LEU A 176 19.23 1.17 -6.96
CA LEU A 176 18.97 1.77 -8.26
C LEU A 176 20.13 2.63 -8.74
N LYS A 177 20.81 3.37 -7.86
CA LYS A 177 21.98 4.19 -8.23
C LYS A 177 23.11 3.34 -8.78
N LEU A 178 23.41 2.21 -8.13
CA LEU A 178 24.45 1.27 -8.58
C LEU A 178 24.05 0.58 -9.89
N LYS A 179 22.79 0.12 -9.99
CA LYS A 179 22.30 -0.51 -11.22
C LYS A 179 22.29 0.45 -12.40
N LEU A 180 21.76 1.66 -12.25
CA LEU A 180 21.76 2.69 -13.30
C LEU A 180 23.17 3.07 -13.72
N LYS A 181 24.11 3.19 -12.77
CA LYS A 181 25.53 3.40 -13.08
C LYS A 181 26.12 2.27 -13.94
N SER A 182 25.77 1.01 -13.65
CA SER A 182 26.22 -0.14 -14.44
C SER A 182 25.67 -0.14 -15.87
N CYS A 183 24.52 0.52 -16.10
CA CYS A 183 23.94 0.74 -17.42
C CYS A 183 24.46 2.01 -18.11
N GLY A 184 25.43 2.71 -17.53
CA GLY A 184 26.00 3.94 -18.11
C GLY A 184 25.28 5.24 -17.74
N HIS A 185 24.36 5.22 -16.77
CA HIS A 185 23.66 6.42 -16.30
C HIS A 185 24.24 6.93 -14.98
N VAL A 186 24.74 8.17 -14.96
CA VAL A 186 25.15 8.82 -13.69
C VAL A 186 23.90 9.38 -13.01
N VAL A 187 23.67 9.00 -11.75
CA VAL A 187 22.57 9.51 -10.93
C VAL A 187 23.13 10.41 -9.83
N HIS A 188 22.83 11.71 -9.91
CA HIS A 188 23.31 12.67 -8.92
C HIS A 188 22.54 12.55 -7.60
N GLU A 189 21.21 12.48 -7.67
CA GLU A 189 20.33 12.40 -6.50
C GLU A 189 19.24 11.34 -6.68
N ILE A 190 18.97 10.58 -5.61
CA ILE A 190 17.75 9.77 -5.47
C ILE A 190 17.05 10.20 -4.19
N LYS A 191 15.76 10.49 -4.26
CA LYS A 191 14.92 10.85 -3.11
C LYS A 191 13.59 10.12 -3.17
N VAL A 192 13.10 9.73 -2.00
CA VAL A 192 11.75 9.20 -1.84
C VAL A 192 10.87 10.33 -1.36
N LYS A 193 9.95 10.80 -2.21
CA LYS A 193 9.17 12.00 -1.98
C LYS A 193 7.91 11.70 -1.18
N PHE A 194 7.16 10.69 -1.58
CA PHE A 194 5.90 10.34 -0.94
C PHE A 194 5.70 8.83 -0.86
N ILE A 195 5.24 8.35 0.30
CA ILE A 195 4.75 6.99 0.48
C ILE A 195 3.30 7.03 0.97
N GLY A 196 2.38 6.47 0.18
CA GLY A 196 0.97 6.35 0.51
C GLY A 196 0.55 4.90 0.76
N LEU A 197 0.25 4.56 2.01
CA LEU A 197 -0.06 3.19 2.44
C LEU A 197 -1.55 3.06 2.80
N PHE A 198 -2.16 1.95 2.40
CA PHE A 198 -3.45 1.50 2.88
C PHE A 198 -3.23 0.23 3.71
N ASP A 199 -3.52 0.32 5.00
CA ASP A 199 -3.57 -0.76 5.99
C ASP A 199 -2.46 -1.81 5.81
N THR A 200 -1.21 -1.45 6.12
CA THR A 200 -0.06 -2.35 5.89
C THR A 200 -0.20 -3.63 6.69
N VAL A 201 -0.14 -4.76 5.98
CA VAL A 201 -0.07 -6.11 6.57
C VAL A 201 1.18 -6.78 6.04
N ALA A 202 2.15 -7.05 6.91
CA ALA A 202 3.38 -7.72 6.50
C ALA A 202 3.18 -9.24 6.33
N SER A 203 2.61 -9.89 7.35
CA SER A 203 2.34 -11.35 7.46
C SER A 203 3.21 -12.20 6.51
N TYR A 204 4.52 -12.24 6.81
CA TYR A 204 5.55 -12.89 6.02
C TYR A 204 6.04 -14.18 6.70
N GLY A 205 6.00 -15.28 5.96
CA GLY A 205 6.31 -16.60 6.51
C GLY A 205 5.34 -17.02 7.61
N PHE A 206 5.87 -17.57 8.71
CA PHE A 206 5.08 -18.16 9.81
C PHE A 206 5.14 -17.37 11.12
N ASN A 207 5.96 -16.32 11.21
CA ASN A 207 6.12 -15.53 12.43
C ASN A 207 6.01 -14.02 12.16
N PRO A 208 4.80 -13.44 12.26
CA PRO A 208 4.55 -12.05 11.90
C PRO A 208 5.31 -11.03 12.78
N SER A 209 5.80 -11.44 13.95
CA SER A 209 6.51 -10.53 14.89
C SER A 209 7.91 -10.10 14.43
N ASN A 210 8.49 -10.74 13.41
CA ASN A 210 9.84 -10.41 12.91
C ASN A 210 9.83 -9.78 11.51
N ASP A 211 8.65 -9.59 10.91
CA ASP A 211 8.50 -9.21 9.50
C ASP A 211 9.17 -7.87 9.18
N THR A 212 9.09 -6.89 10.08
CA THR A 212 9.71 -5.57 9.92
C THR A 212 11.22 -5.68 9.69
N ARG A 213 11.89 -6.54 10.46
CA ARG A 213 13.32 -6.77 10.33
C ARG A 213 13.64 -7.57 9.07
N GLU A 214 12.87 -8.63 8.79
CA GLU A 214 13.12 -9.52 7.65
C GLU A 214 12.92 -8.81 6.31
N LEU A 215 11.92 -7.93 6.22
CA LEU A 215 11.55 -7.21 5.01
C LEU A 215 12.10 -5.78 4.95
N ASN A 216 12.76 -5.30 6.01
CA ASN A 216 13.27 -3.93 6.14
C ASN A 216 12.17 -2.88 5.96
N LEU A 217 11.05 -3.07 6.66
CA LEU A 217 9.86 -2.22 6.54
C LEU A 217 10.06 -0.81 7.13
N ASP A 218 11.08 -0.63 7.97
CA ASP A 218 11.45 0.63 8.60
C ASP A 218 12.14 1.61 7.64
N ALA A 219 12.44 1.17 6.40
CA ALA A 219 13.05 2.01 5.37
C ALA A 219 12.17 3.19 4.92
N ILE A 220 10.89 3.23 5.34
CA ILE A 220 10.03 4.41 5.18
C ILE A 220 10.59 5.67 5.86
N LYS A 221 11.50 5.51 6.83
CA LYS A 221 12.22 6.63 7.46
C LYS A 221 13.07 7.47 6.49
N TYR A 222 13.36 6.94 5.30
CA TYR A 222 14.10 7.64 4.25
C TYR A 222 13.20 8.47 3.31
N ALA A 223 11.87 8.42 3.49
CA ALA A 223 10.95 9.25 2.73
C ALA A 223 10.75 10.62 3.36
N GLU A 224 10.52 11.62 2.53
CA GLU A 224 10.17 12.97 2.99
C GLU A 224 8.78 12.99 3.66
N ASP A 225 7.82 12.24 3.10
CA ASP A 225 6.47 12.14 3.63
C ASP A 225 5.92 10.71 3.54
N VAL A 226 5.28 10.27 4.62
CA VAL A 226 4.60 8.97 4.71
C VAL A 226 3.20 9.17 5.24
N VAL A 227 2.21 8.62 4.55
CA VAL A 227 0.82 8.57 5.01
C VAL A 227 0.35 7.14 5.04
N GLN A 228 -0.25 6.72 6.15
CA GLN A 228 -0.94 5.44 6.27
C GLN A 228 -2.41 5.66 6.64
N LEU A 229 -3.32 5.13 5.83
CA LEU A 229 -4.73 5.00 6.18
C LEU A 229 -4.95 3.57 6.65
N ALA A 230 -5.28 3.39 7.92
CA ALA A 230 -5.42 2.09 8.58
C ALA A 230 -6.88 1.78 8.89
N ALA A 231 -7.24 0.50 8.83
CA ALA A 231 -8.55 0.00 9.21
C ALA A 231 -8.66 -0.06 10.74
N ALA A 232 -9.66 0.62 11.31
CA ALA A 232 -9.94 0.57 12.73
C ALA A 232 -10.64 -0.73 13.15
N GLU A 233 -11.44 -1.31 12.25
CA GLU A 233 -12.36 -2.42 12.57
C GLU A 233 -11.94 -3.73 11.86
N GLU A 234 -10.65 -3.86 11.50
CA GLU A 234 -10.06 -5.09 11.00
C GLU A 234 -9.61 -5.99 12.16
N HIS A 235 -10.42 -7.01 12.43
CA HIS A 235 -10.28 -7.91 13.57
C HIS A 235 -9.78 -9.31 13.21
N ARG A 236 -9.29 -9.57 12.00
CA ARG A 236 -8.73 -10.89 11.63
C ARG A 236 -7.34 -11.06 12.21
N LYS A 237 -7.09 -12.24 12.78
CA LYS A 237 -5.82 -12.66 13.40
C LYS A 237 -4.62 -12.58 12.46
N HIS A 238 -4.83 -12.81 11.17
CA HIS A 238 -3.76 -12.85 10.17
C HIS A 238 -3.53 -11.52 9.43
N TYR A 239 -4.21 -10.46 9.87
CA TYR A 239 -4.13 -9.12 9.29
C TYR A 239 -3.66 -8.08 10.31
N PRO A 240 -2.65 -8.31 11.15
CA PRO A 240 -2.19 -7.27 12.07
C PRO A 240 -1.64 -6.08 11.29
N LEU A 241 -1.89 -4.87 11.79
CA LEU A 241 -1.35 -3.65 11.21
C LEU A 241 0.15 -3.58 11.47
N THR A 242 0.93 -3.20 10.46
CA THR A 242 2.30 -2.73 10.66
C THR A 242 2.30 -1.20 10.66
N ASN A 243 2.57 -0.59 11.82
CA ASN A 243 2.53 0.87 11.97
C ASN A 243 3.63 1.59 11.16
N ILE A 244 3.61 2.92 11.18
CA ILE A 244 4.63 3.76 10.51
C ILE A 244 5.49 4.56 11.49
N SER A 245 5.63 4.10 12.74
CA SER A 245 6.36 4.80 13.80
C SER A 245 7.84 5.01 13.49
N SER A 246 8.41 4.24 12.57
CA SER A 246 9.77 4.46 12.05
C SER A 246 9.91 5.73 11.20
N SER A 247 8.82 6.31 10.69
CA SER A 247 8.85 7.57 9.95
C SER A 247 8.81 8.78 10.88
N PRO A 248 9.80 9.70 10.84
CA PRO A 248 9.86 10.86 11.73
C PRO A 248 8.76 11.91 11.45
N HIS A 249 8.19 11.89 10.24
CA HIS A 249 7.15 12.82 9.79
C HIS A 249 5.93 12.08 9.22
N GLY A 250 5.71 10.84 9.69
CA GLY A 250 4.61 10.00 9.25
C GLY A 250 3.26 10.49 9.77
N LYS A 251 2.22 10.35 8.93
CA LYS A 251 0.83 10.56 9.33
C LYS A 251 0.04 9.27 9.22
N GLU A 252 -0.27 8.66 10.35
CA GLU A 252 -1.14 7.48 10.43
C GLU A 252 -2.55 7.91 10.84
N LEU A 253 -3.56 7.45 10.11
CA LEU A 253 -4.97 7.73 10.36
C LEU A 253 -5.74 6.43 10.40
N TYR A 254 -6.39 6.15 11.53
CA TYR A 254 -7.39 5.08 11.62
C TYR A 254 -8.72 5.57 11.06
N LEU A 255 -9.36 4.75 10.25
CA LEU A 255 -10.66 4.99 9.63
C LEU A 255 -11.60 3.81 9.95
N PRO A 256 -12.92 4.04 10.11
CA PRO A 256 -13.86 2.93 10.34
C PRO A 256 -13.91 2.01 9.13
N GLY A 257 -14.28 0.75 9.36
CA GLY A 257 -14.26 -0.31 8.35
C GLY A 257 -13.12 -1.31 8.49
N ALA A 258 -13.24 -2.38 7.70
CA ALA A 258 -12.27 -3.45 7.58
C ALA A 258 -11.19 -3.17 6.53
N HIS A 259 -10.24 -4.09 6.38
CA HIS A 259 -9.06 -3.95 5.53
C HIS A 259 -9.35 -3.43 4.11
N SER A 260 -10.31 -4.07 3.41
CA SER A 260 -10.68 -3.71 2.03
C SER A 260 -11.72 -2.61 1.94
N ASP A 261 -12.33 -2.18 3.05
CA ASP A 261 -13.07 -0.91 3.10
C ASP A 261 -12.09 0.27 2.97
N ILE A 262 -10.85 0.09 3.44
CA ILE A 262 -9.78 1.09 3.34
C ILE A 262 -9.01 0.98 2.02
N GLY A 263 -8.60 -0.24 1.67
CA GLY A 263 -7.81 -0.51 0.47
C GLY A 263 -8.60 -0.64 -0.82
N GLY A 264 -9.92 -0.82 -0.76
CA GLY A 264 -10.74 -1.26 -1.89
C GLY A 264 -10.62 -2.77 -2.14
N GLY A 265 -11.30 -3.24 -3.20
CA GLY A 265 -11.29 -4.64 -3.64
C GLY A 265 -12.62 -5.38 -3.47
N TYR A 266 -13.50 -4.93 -2.57
CA TYR A 266 -14.85 -5.51 -2.45
C TYR A 266 -15.70 -5.25 -3.69
N VAL A 267 -16.48 -6.24 -4.12
CA VAL A 267 -17.47 -6.07 -5.19
C VAL A 267 -18.68 -5.32 -4.62
N ASP A 268 -19.26 -4.41 -5.40
CA ASP A 268 -20.40 -3.61 -4.92
C ASP A 268 -21.65 -4.47 -4.80
N ASN A 269 -22.34 -4.35 -3.67
CA ASN A 269 -23.56 -5.09 -3.32
C ASN A 269 -23.31 -6.59 -3.12
N GLU A 270 -22.18 -6.96 -2.52
CA GLU A 270 -21.94 -8.34 -2.09
C GLU A 270 -22.81 -8.71 -0.88
N ASP A 271 -23.15 -10.00 -0.83
CA ASP A 271 -23.87 -10.58 0.29
C ASP A 271 -22.88 -11.21 1.29
N GLU A 272 -23.16 -11.03 2.58
CA GLU A 272 -22.52 -11.76 3.66
C GLU A 272 -23.47 -12.84 4.13
N ASN A 273 -23.31 -14.07 3.65
CA ASN A 273 -24.27 -15.15 3.90
C ASN A 273 -23.78 -16.13 4.98
N GLU A 274 -24.59 -16.33 6.02
CA GLU A 274 -24.35 -17.32 7.09
C GLU A 274 -22.94 -17.19 7.70
N TYR A 275 -22.50 -15.95 7.91
CA TYR A 275 -21.20 -15.68 8.51
C TYR A 275 -21.20 -16.21 9.94
N LEU A 276 -20.29 -17.14 10.24
CA LEU A 276 -20.08 -17.64 11.60
C LEU A 276 -19.31 -16.58 12.40
N ILE A 277 -20.04 -15.71 13.09
CA ILE A 277 -19.47 -14.55 13.80
C ILE A 277 -18.73 -14.99 15.06
N MET A 278 -19.33 -15.90 15.81
CA MET A 278 -18.71 -16.50 16.99
C MET A 278 -19.24 -17.90 17.25
N PHE A 279 -18.37 -18.80 17.70
CA PHE A 279 -18.76 -20.09 18.27
C PHE A 279 -17.87 -20.41 19.46
N ILE A 280 -18.41 -21.12 20.45
CA ILE A 280 -17.63 -21.59 21.60
C ILE A 280 -17.62 -23.11 21.60
N LEU A 281 -16.45 -23.70 21.38
CA LEU A 281 -16.26 -25.14 21.44
C LEU A 281 -15.84 -25.58 22.85
N ARG A 282 -16.72 -26.31 23.54
CA ARG A 282 -16.42 -26.96 24.82
C ARG A 282 -16.62 -28.48 24.70
N LYS A 283 -15.87 -29.26 25.49
CA LYS A 283 -16.03 -30.73 25.57
C LYS A 283 -17.36 -31.13 26.26
N ASN A 284 -17.85 -30.27 27.16
CA ASN A 284 -19.09 -30.44 27.90
C ASN A 284 -20.09 -29.36 27.49
N ALA A 285 -21.31 -29.40 28.04
CA ALA A 285 -22.29 -28.34 27.86
C ALA A 285 -21.71 -26.95 28.23
N LEU A 286 -22.15 -25.91 27.51
CA LEU A 286 -21.72 -24.54 27.77
C LEU A 286 -22.05 -24.11 29.20
N SER A 287 -21.05 -23.47 29.84
CA SER A 287 -21.23 -22.80 31.12
C SER A 287 -22.10 -21.54 30.97
N VAL A 288 -22.57 -21.00 32.11
CA VAL A 288 -23.28 -19.71 32.11
C VAL A 288 -22.41 -18.60 31.50
N SER A 289 -21.10 -18.59 31.80
CA SER A 289 -20.18 -17.60 31.25
C SER A 289 -19.98 -17.72 29.74
N ASP A 290 -20.01 -18.94 29.19
CA ASP A 290 -19.94 -19.14 27.73
C ASP A 290 -21.19 -18.53 27.05
N LYS A 291 -22.38 -18.79 27.60
CA LYS A 291 -23.64 -18.22 27.08
C LYS A 291 -23.66 -16.69 27.18
N VAL A 292 -23.18 -16.14 28.28
CA VAL A 292 -23.05 -14.69 28.48
C VAL A 292 -22.11 -14.08 27.43
N ALA A 293 -21.03 -14.76 27.05
CA ALA A 293 -20.13 -14.27 26.01
C ALA A 293 -20.80 -14.21 24.63
N LEU A 294 -21.55 -15.26 24.24
CA LEU A 294 -22.35 -15.27 23.00
C LEU A 294 -23.36 -14.11 22.95
N ILE A 295 -24.08 -13.89 24.05
CA ILE A 295 -25.03 -12.78 24.20
C ILE A 295 -24.32 -11.43 24.11
N ARG A 296 -23.17 -11.27 24.78
CA ARG A 296 -22.37 -10.04 24.76
C ARG A 296 -21.92 -9.66 23.35
N GLU A 297 -21.45 -10.64 22.58
CA GLU A 297 -21.04 -10.43 21.18
C GLU A 297 -22.24 -10.00 20.32
N ARG A 298 -23.36 -10.74 20.42
CA ARG A 298 -24.61 -10.38 19.73
C ARG A 298 -25.06 -8.95 20.07
N ASP A 299 -25.11 -8.62 21.35
CA ASP A 299 -25.59 -7.32 21.80
C ASP A 299 -24.67 -6.18 21.33
N TRP A 300 -23.36 -6.41 21.29
CA TRP A 300 -22.41 -5.46 20.71
C TRP A 300 -22.67 -5.23 19.22
N LEU A 301 -22.86 -6.29 18.43
CA LEU A 301 -23.15 -6.22 16.99
C LEU A 301 -24.41 -5.41 16.69
N LEU A 302 -25.48 -5.64 17.46
CA LEU A 302 -26.73 -4.90 17.34
C LEU A 302 -26.57 -3.45 17.79
N ALA A 303 -25.92 -3.22 18.94
CA ALA A 303 -25.77 -1.88 19.51
C ALA A 303 -24.90 -0.95 18.66
N THR A 304 -23.89 -1.50 17.98
CA THR A 304 -22.96 -0.74 17.12
C THR A 304 -23.42 -0.59 15.68
N GLY A 305 -24.55 -1.21 15.31
CA GLY A 305 -25.15 -1.10 13.98
C GLY A 305 -24.44 -1.96 12.92
N TRP A 306 -23.76 -3.03 13.32
CA TRP A 306 -23.24 -3.99 12.33
C TRP A 306 -24.36 -4.79 11.69
N TYR A 307 -25.39 -5.15 12.45
CA TYR A 307 -26.51 -5.99 12.00
C TYR A 307 -27.83 -5.52 12.62
N TYR A 308 -28.94 -5.80 11.95
CA TYR A 308 -30.27 -5.75 12.52
C TYR A 308 -30.64 -7.06 13.25
N LYS A 309 -31.72 -6.99 14.04
CA LYS A 309 -32.13 -8.11 14.90
C LYS A 309 -32.51 -9.37 14.11
N ASP A 310 -33.14 -9.20 12.96
CA ASP A 310 -33.56 -10.28 12.05
C ASP A 310 -32.42 -10.82 11.18
N GLU A 311 -31.27 -10.15 11.17
CA GLU A 311 -30.07 -10.56 10.44
C GLU A 311 -29.11 -11.43 11.27
N ILE A 312 -29.32 -11.51 12.59
CA ILE A 312 -28.53 -12.35 13.49
C ILE A 312 -29.35 -13.56 13.94
N GLN A 313 -28.74 -14.74 13.90
CA GLN A 313 -29.32 -15.99 14.35
C GLN A 313 -28.43 -16.64 15.41
N GLU A 314 -29.06 -17.04 16.53
CA GLU A 314 -28.42 -17.86 17.56
C GLU A 314 -28.75 -19.33 17.29
N ASP A 315 -27.71 -20.13 17.09
CA ASP A 315 -27.80 -21.56 16.91
C ASP A 315 -27.51 -22.24 18.25
N GLU A 316 -28.56 -22.57 19.00
CA GLU A 316 -28.44 -23.22 20.31
C GLU A 316 -27.84 -24.63 20.23
N LEU A 317 -27.98 -25.31 19.08
CA LEU A 317 -27.46 -26.66 18.88
C LEU A 317 -25.93 -26.63 18.75
N TRP A 318 -25.42 -25.66 17.99
CA TRP A 318 -23.97 -25.50 17.74
C TRP A 318 -23.31 -24.43 18.61
N ASN A 319 -24.08 -23.79 19.50
CA ASN A 319 -23.65 -22.69 20.37
C ASN A 319 -22.89 -21.59 19.61
N SER A 320 -23.55 -21.07 18.58
CA SER A 320 -22.93 -20.10 17.69
C SER A 320 -23.85 -18.91 17.38
N VAL A 321 -23.22 -17.79 17.05
CA VAL A 321 -23.86 -16.61 16.48
C VAL A 321 -23.53 -16.60 14.99
N LYS A 322 -24.55 -16.68 14.16
CA LYS A 322 -24.46 -16.52 12.71
C LYS A 322 -25.14 -15.23 12.30
N ALA A 323 -24.68 -14.63 11.21
CA ALA A 323 -25.31 -13.44 10.68
C ALA A 323 -25.35 -13.44 9.16
N THR A 324 -26.39 -12.83 8.61
CA THR A 324 -26.57 -12.67 7.17
C THR A 324 -26.93 -11.23 6.83
N ARG A 325 -26.15 -10.57 5.97
CA ARG A 325 -26.47 -9.26 5.38
C ARG A 325 -26.43 -9.34 3.87
N LYS A 326 -27.20 -8.47 3.23
CA LYS A 326 -27.40 -8.47 1.77
C LYS A 326 -27.00 -7.14 1.16
N ALA A 327 -26.44 -7.20 -0.04
CA ALA A 327 -26.17 -6.03 -0.87
C ALA A 327 -25.33 -4.93 -0.17
N ILE A 328 -24.24 -5.30 0.51
CA ILE A 328 -23.34 -4.34 1.15
C ILE A 328 -22.62 -3.53 0.08
N SER A 329 -22.72 -2.20 0.14
CA SER A 329 -22.13 -1.35 -0.89
C SER A 329 -20.63 -1.13 -0.63
N ASN A 330 -19.82 -1.25 -1.67
CA ASN A 330 -18.37 -1.01 -1.53
C ASN A 330 -17.99 0.48 -1.48
N LYS A 331 -18.95 1.40 -1.67
CA LYS A 331 -18.67 2.81 -2.00
C LYS A 331 -17.94 3.59 -0.89
N TYR A 332 -17.84 3.04 0.32
CA TYR A 332 -17.05 3.63 1.40
C TYR A 332 -15.57 3.78 1.04
N HIS A 333 -14.97 2.83 0.29
CA HIS A 333 -13.55 2.88 -0.11
C HIS A 333 -13.15 4.15 -0.89
N ARG A 334 -14.14 4.90 -1.40
CA ARG A 334 -13.94 6.16 -2.11
C ARG A 334 -13.50 7.31 -1.19
N ILE A 335 -13.82 7.25 0.11
CA ILE A 335 -13.32 8.20 1.12
C ILE A 335 -11.79 8.08 1.24
N PRO A 336 -11.21 6.91 1.62
CA PRO A 336 -9.77 6.76 1.73
C PRO A 336 -9.05 6.96 0.38
N LEU A 337 -9.67 6.59 -0.75
CA LEU A 337 -9.14 6.90 -2.09
C LEU A 337 -8.90 8.41 -2.29
N LYS A 338 -9.92 9.23 -2.00
CA LYS A 338 -9.85 10.68 -2.15
C LYS A 338 -8.91 11.32 -1.15
N MET A 339 -8.90 10.84 0.09
CA MET A 339 -7.96 11.29 1.12
C MET A 339 -6.51 11.06 0.67
N MET A 340 -6.17 9.84 0.23
CA MET A 340 -4.83 9.52 -0.25
C MET A 340 -4.45 10.34 -1.48
N ALA A 341 -5.37 10.49 -2.46
CA ALA A 341 -5.14 11.34 -3.63
C ALA A 341 -4.85 12.80 -3.23
N LYS A 342 -5.55 13.34 -2.23
CA LYS A 342 -5.31 14.69 -1.69
C LYS A 342 -3.94 14.80 -1.00
N PHE A 343 -3.56 13.84 -0.18
CA PHE A 343 -2.23 13.83 0.45
C PHE A 343 -1.12 13.78 -0.59
N ALA A 344 -1.24 12.90 -1.58
CA ALA A 344 -0.30 12.79 -2.68
C ALA A 344 -0.24 14.08 -3.53
N ALA A 345 -1.39 14.71 -3.81
CA ALA A 345 -1.45 15.95 -4.57
C ALA A 345 -0.76 17.12 -3.86
N ASN A 346 -0.85 17.19 -2.53
CA ASN A 346 -0.10 18.18 -1.74
C ASN A 346 1.43 17.99 -1.83
N LYS A 347 1.90 16.84 -2.32
CA LYS A 347 3.31 16.52 -2.58
C LYS A 347 3.64 16.51 -4.08
N GLY A 348 2.80 17.16 -4.88
CA GLY A 348 3.01 17.39 -6.31
C GLY A 348 2.61 16.22 -7.22
N LEU A 349 2.03 15.12 -6.71
CA LEU A 349 1.51 14.08 -7.59
C LEU A 349 0.20 14.54 -8.24
N ASN A 350 0.09 14.37 -9.55
CA ASN A 350 -1.10 14.81 -10.28
C ASN A 350 -2.02 13.65 -10.60
N PHE A 351 -3.33 13.84 -10.37
CA PHE A 351 -4.37 12.89 -10.74
C PHE A 351 -5.39 13.56 -11.65
N SER A 352 -5.94 12.81 -12.60
CA SER A 352 -6.99 13.31 -13.48
C SER A 352 -8.24 13.68 -12.68
N SER A 353 -8.86 14.81 -13.02
CA SER A 353 -10.17 15.22 -12.47
C SER A 353 -11.26 14.15 -12.62
N LYS A 354 -11.12 13.26 -13.61
CA LYS A 354 -12.02 12.10 -13.80
C LYS A 354 -12.03 11.14 -12.60
N LEU A 355 -10.99 11.12 -11.76
CA LEU A 355 -10.94 10.35 -10.52
C LEU A 355 -12.07 10.79 -9.60
N ILE A 356 -12.17 12.10 -9.37
CA ILE A 356 -13.15 12.72 -8.48
C ILE A 356 -14.57 12.55 -9.02
N THR A 357 -14.77 12.67 -10.33
CA THR A 357 -16.11 12.54 -10.93
C THR A 357 -16.58 11.08 -10.98
N LYS A 358 -15.69 10.11 -11.24
CA LYS A 358 -16.07 8.68 -11.29
C LYS A 358 -16.25 8.09 -9.90
N TYR A 359 -15.37 8.43 -8.96
CA TYR A 359 -15.39 7.94 -7.58
C TYR A 359 -15.88 9.05 -6.64
N PHE A 360 -17.03 9.63 -6.95
CA PHE A 360 -17.68 10.58 -6.05
C PHE A 360 -18.17 9.86 -4.78
N ILE A 361 -18.19 10.59 -3.66
CA ILE A 361 -18.69 10.08 -2.38
C ILE A 361 -20.22 10.25 -2.40
N PRO A 362 -21.00 9.16 -2.28
CA PRO A 362 -22.45 9.23 -2.21
C PRO A 362 -22.95 10.09 -1.05
N THR A 363 -24.13 10.72 -1.19
CA THR A 363 -24.73 11.57 -0.17
C THR A 363 -24.79 10.93 1.23
N PRO A 364 -25.17 9.65 1.39
CA PRO A 364 -25.19 8.99 2.71
C PRO A 364 -23.83 8.91 3.40
N LEU A 365 -22.73 9.04 2.65
CA LEU A 365 -21.36 8.97 3.17
C LEU A 365 -20.71 10.34 3.41
N LEU A 366 -21.40 11.45 3.10
CA LEU A 366 -20.83 12.80 3.26
C LEU A 366 -20.64 13.18 4.73
N GLU A 367 -21.52 12.72 5.63
CA GLU A 367 -21.40 13.04 7.04
C GLU A 367 -20.21 12.31 7.68
N ILE A 368 -20.02 11.02 7.38
CA ILE A 368 -18.85 10.27 7.87
C ILE A 368 -17.55 10.77 7.24
N ASP A 369 -17.56 11.18 5.96
CA ASP A 369 -16.41 11.85 5.33
C ASP A 369 -16.05 13.15 6.06
N ALA A 370 -17.05 13.98 6.37
CA ALA A 370 -16.84 15.21 7.14
C ALA A 370 -16.31 14.92 8.55
N LEU A 371 -16.83 13.89 9.23
CA LEU A 371 -16.33 13.47 10.53
C LEU A 371 -14.87 13.05 10.43
N ILE A 372 -14.51 12.13 9.53
CA ILE A 372 -13.14 11.66 9.33
C ILE A 372 -12.15 12.82 9.12
N ASN A 373 -12.52 13.82 8.32
CA ASN A 373 -11.63 14.94 8.01
C ASN A 373 -11.46 15.94 9.16
N ASN A 374 -12.37 15.99 10.14
CA ASN A 374 -12.37 16.97 11.23
C ASN A 374 -12.21 16.36 12.63
N SER A 375 -12.08 15.04 12.69
CA SER A 375 -12.15 14.29 13.94
C SER A 375 -10.82 14.27 14.69
N PRO A 376 -10.83 14.36 16.04
CA PRO A 376 -9.66 14.07 16.87
C PRO A 376 -9.43 12.56 17.10
N LEU A 377 -10.31 11.68 16.60
CA LEU A 377 -10.21 10.23 16.78
C LEU A 377 -8.90 9.73 16.13
N SER A 378 -8.11 9.02 16.92
CA SER A 378 -6.71 8.73 16.61
C SER A 378 -6.32 7.27 16.82
N SER A 379 -7.26 6.45 17.32
CA SER A 379 -7.05 5.03 17.61
C SER A 379 -8.17 4.14 17.03
N PRO A 380 -7.93 2.82 16.90
CA PRO A 380 -9.01 1.85 16.62
C PRO A 380 -10.16 1.93 17.63
N GLU A 381 -9.84 2.05 18.93
CA GLU A 381 -10.81 2.06 20.02
C GLU A 381 -11.74 3.28 19.96
N ASP A 382 -11.22 4.42 19.53
CA ASP A 382 -12.00 5.64 19.30
C ASP A 382 -13.16 5.41 18.32
N TRP A 383 -12.90 4.68 17.22
CA TRP A 383 -13.92 4.33 16.23
C TRP A 383 -14.87 3.24 16.73
N LEU A 384 -14.34 2.23 17.42
CA LEU A 384 -15.16 1.14 17.99
C LEU A 384 -16.15 1.65 19.05
N ASN A 385 -15.76 2.65 19.84
CA ASN A 385 -16.59 3.26 20.87
C ASN A 385 -17.55 4.33 20.32
N LEU A 386 -17.37 4.77 19.07
CA LEU A 386 -18.26 5.74 18.45
C LEU A 386 -19.65 5.10 18.21
N ASN A 387 -20.68 5.74 18.77
CA ASN A 387 -22.05 5.24 18.77
C ASN A 387 -23.05 6.33 18.32
N SER A 388 -22.88 6.82 17.09
CA SER A 388 -23.83 7.72 16.42
C SER A 388 -24.69 6.96 15.40
N ASP A 389 -25.84 7.51 15.03
CA ASP A 389 -26.68 6.91 13.99
C ASP A 389 -25.95 6.85 12.64
N THR A 390 -25.14 7.86 12.35
CA THR A 390 -24.29 7.94 11.16
C THR A 390 -23.34 6.76 11.05
N ILE A 391 -22.58 6.45 12.11
CA ILE A 391 -21.64 5.31 12.05
C ILE A 391 -22.37 3.97 12.02
N LYS A 392 -23.54 3.84 12.65
CA LYS A 392 -24.37 2.63 12.57
C LYS A 392 -24.85 2.38 11.14
N THR A 393 -25.38 3.40 10.48
CA THR A 393 -25.79 3.29 9.07
C THR A 393 -24.60 2.94 8.18
N VAL A 394 -23.45 3.56 8.40
CA VAL A 394 -22.23 3.26 7.63
C VAL A 394 -21.77 1.81 7.83
N ARG A 395 -21.71 1.34 9.08
CA ARG A 395 -21.37 -0.06 9.41
C ARG A 395 -22.29 -1.05 8.76
N HIS A 396 -23.59 -0.79 8.80
CA HIS A 396 -24.59 -1.67 8.23
C HIS A 396 -24.52 -1.71 6.70
N ASP A 397 -24.58 -0.55 6.05
CA ASP A 397 -24.82 -0.45 4.61
C ASP A 397 -23.54 -0.48 3.75
N TYR A 398 -22.38 -0.14 4.33
CA TYR A 398 -21.16 0.12 3.55
C TYR A 398 -19.87 -0.53 4.08
N LEU A 399 -19.84 -1.03 5.31
CA LEU A 399 -18.64 -1.68 5.87
C LEU A 399 -18.82 -3.19 5.91
N HIS A 400 -17.75 -3.89 5.55
CA HIS A 400 -17.76 -5.34 5.44
C HIS A 400 -17.25 -5.97 6.73
N PHE A 401 -17.95 -7.00 7.21
CA PHE A 401 -17.55 -7.73 8.41
C PHE A 401 -16.54 -8.82 8.05
N SER A 402 -15.26 -8.45 8.03
CA SER A 402 -14.19 -9.32 7.53
C SER A 402 -13.88 -10.51 8.45
N ALA A 403 -14.01 -10.34 9.76
CA ALA A 403 -13.52 -11.27 10.77
C ALA A 403 -14.58 -12.29 11.20
N ARG A 404 -14.50 -13.50 10.64
CA ARG A 404 -15.46 -14.59 10.83
C ARG A 404 -14.76 -15.94 10.90
N PHE A 405 -15.33 -16.85 11.66
CA PHE A 405 -14.87 -18.23 11.73
C PHE A 405 -15.30 -19.04 10.50
N GLY A 406 -14.70 -20.23 10.35
CA GLY A 406 -15.10 -21.19 9.33
C GLY A 406 -14.48 -20.96 7.95
N CYS A 407 -13.58 -19.98 7.81
CA CYS A 407 -12.74 -19.91 6.62
C CYS A 407 -11.77 -21.10 6.56
N ILE A 408 -11.47 -21.58 5.35
CA ILE A 408 -10.39 -22.56 5.10
C ILE A 408 -9.10 -22.07 5.78
N LEU A 409 -8.48 -22.95 6.57
CA LEU A 409 -7.24 -22.69 7.33
C LEU A 409 -7.35 -21.51 8.33
N GLY A 410 -8.55 -21.11 8.73
CA GLY A 410 -8.75 -20.02 9.68
C GLY A 410 -8.38 -18.64 9.10
N CYS A 411 -8.41 -18.48 7.78
CA CYS A 411 -7.90 -17.28 7.11
C CYS A 411 -8.52 -15.95 7.58
N ASN A 412 -9.78 -16.00 8.03
CA ASN A 412 -10.56 -14.87 8.53
C ASN A 412 -10.85 -14.98 10.03
N ASP A 413 -10.20 -15.91 10.74
CA ASP A 413 -10.47 -16.13 12.15
C ASP A 413 -10.27 -14.81 12.92
N PRO A 414 -11.25 -14.43 13.75
CA PRO A 414 -11.18 -13.21 14.52
C PRO A 414 -10.11 -13.30 15.62
N GLN A 415 -9.63 -12.14 16.03
CA GLN A 415 -8.74 -11.96 17.16
C GLN A 415 -9.44 -11.20 18.29
N PHE A 416 -9.11 -11.57 19.52
CA PHE A 416 -9.70 -11.01 20.72
C PHE A 416 -8.61 -10.55 21.69
N THR A 417 -8.99 -9.72 22.66
CA THR A 417 -8.12 -9.27 23.77
C THR A 417 -7.69 -10.40 24.71
N HIS A 418 -8.34 -11.56 24.64
CA HIS A 418 -8.04 -12.73 25.45
C HIS A 418 -8.22 -14.01 24.62
N GLU A 419 -7.40 -15.04 24.86
CA GLU A 419 -7.47 -16.32 24.11
C GLU A 419 -8.80 -17.06 24.35
N ASP A 420 -9.26 -17.07 25.61
CA ASP A 420 -10.62 -17.50 25.91
C ASP A 420 -11.62 -16.37 25.59
N LEU A 421 -12.46 -16.62 24.59
CA LEU A 421 -13.51 -15.71 24.09
C LEU A 421 -14.45 -15.22 25.19
N VAL A 422 -14.61 -15.99 26.27
CA VAL A 422 -15.43 -15.61 27.42
C VAL A 422 -14.97 -14.27 28.02
N PHE A 423 -13.67 -14.00 28.02
CA PHE A 423 -13.09 -12.80 28.63
C PHE A 423 -12.61 -11.77 27.59
N GLY A 424 -12.73 -12.08 26.30
CA GLY A 424 -12.19 -11.27 25.21
C GLY A 424 -13.23 -10.44 24.48
N HIS A 425 -12.79 -9.29 23.96
CA HIS A 425 -13.50 -8.50 22.95
C HIS A 425 -12.65 -8.41 21.69
N ARG A 426 -13.26 -8.14 20.54
CA ARG A 426 -12.51 -7.94 19.30
C ARG A 426 -11.49 -6.81 19.46
N LYS A 427 -10.29 -7.00 18.89
CA LYS A 427 -9.20 -6.02 18.96
C LYS A 427 -8.58 -5.80 17.58
N ARG A 428 -8.02 -4.61 17.36
CA ARG A 428 -7.07 -4.34 16.27
C ARG A 428 -5.65 -4.59 16.82
N GLU A 429 -4.90 -5.50 16.20
CA GLU A 429 -3.52 -5.77 16.57
C GLU A 429 -2.58 -4.93 15.71
N VAL A 430 -1.59 -4.32 16.36
CA VAL A 430 -0.64 -3.39 15.73
C VAL A 430 0.78 -3.80 16.15
N PHE A 431 1.66 -3.97 15.16
CA PHE A 431 3.08 -4.23 15.32
C PHE A 431 3.92 -3.04 14.87
N ASP A 432 5.11 -2.94 15.46
CA ASP A 432 6.10 -1.92 15.10
C ASP A 432 6.67 -2.17 13.71
N GLY A 433 6.64 -1.12 12.89
CA GLY A 433 6.98 -1.15 11.47
C GLY A 433 8.20 -0.38 11.06
#